data_AF-A0A8H7LBE8-F1
#
_entry.id   AF-A0A8H7LBE8-F1
#
_cell.length_a   1.000
_cell.length_b   1.000
_cell.length_c   1.000
_cell.angle_alpha   90.00
_cell.angle_beta   90.00
_cell.angle_gamma   90.00
#
_symmetry.space_group_name_H-M   'P 1'
#
loop_
_entity.id
_entity.type
_entity.pdbx_description
1 polymer ?
#
loop_
_entity_poly.entity_id
_entity_poly.type
_entity_poly.pdbx_seq_one_letter_code
_entity_poly.pdbx_strand_id
1 'polypeptide(L)'
;MENVDNITLPLDGYYLIDKDAQYNPPNPSPLENLLLMYDLELIAASLERTKPDGTKGVKLRKSYKNHIQDLKGKHQIPPAMPLNGQLLDPDLAKQPDVIAEFNPELLSAALKFDKTPINGIPGFSPADLALSDQTSFVRGDENGESDEAKRKRKKKQISGGDFKRLHL
;
A
#
# COMPACT_ATOMS: atom_id res chain seq x y z
N MET A 1 5.54 -30.68 -19.48
CA MET A 1 5.80 -32.08 -19.09
C MET A 1 7.29 -32.22 -19.00
N GLU A 2 7.79 -32.25 -17.77
CA GLU A 2 9.23 -32.25 -17.46
C GLU A 2 9.81 -33.64 -17.78
N ASN A 3 10.92 -33.67 -18.53
CA ASN A 3 11.74 -34.87 -18.71
C ASN A 3 12.53 -35.09 -17.41
N VAL A 4 11.94 -35.75 -16.41
CA VAL A 4 12.60 -36.03 -15.12
C VAL A 4 13.18 -37.45 -15.06
N ASP A 5 12.97 -38.30 -16.07
CA ASP A 5 13.09 -39.76 -15.87
C ASP A 5 14.37 -40.44 -16.39
N ASN A 6 15.42 -39.72 -16.82
CA ASN A 6 16.61 -40.35 -17.43
C ASN A 6 17.88 -40.41 -16.58
N ILE A 7 17.81 -40.46 -15.23
CA ILE A 7 19.02 -40.57 -14.38
C ILE A 7 19.42 -42.03 -14.07
N THR A 8 18.71 -43.03 -14.61
CA THR A 8 18.91 -44.45 -14.22
C THR A 8 19.93 -45.23 -15.05
N LEU A 9 20.52 -44.64 -16.10
CA LEU A 9 21.53 -45.30 -16.92
C LEU A 9 22.94 -44.89 -16.49
N PRO A 10 23.89 -45.84 -16.35
CA PRO A 10 25.28 -45.50 -16.03
C PRO A 10 25.89 -44.65 -17.16
N LEU A 11 26.29 -43.42 -16.82
CA LEU A 11 26.97 -42.50 -17.73
C LEU A 11 28.31 -43.08 -18.15
N ASP A 12 28.48 -43.31 -19.45
CA ASP A 12 29.70 -43.92 -20.00
C ASP A 12 30.76 -42.84 -20.31
N GLY A 13 31.85 -42.81 -19.53
CA GLY A 13 33.02 -41.96 -19.75
C GLY A 13 33.55 -41.24 -18.49
N TYR A 14 34.81 -40.76 -18.57
CA TYR A 14 35.54 -40.14 -17.45
C TYR A 14 34.94 -38.83 -16.90
N TYR A 15 33.95 -38.25 -17.59
CA TYR A 15 33.45 -36.89 -17.30
C TYR A 15 31.94 -36.79 -17.04
N LEU A 16 31.22 -37.91 -16.90
CA LEU A 16 29.77 -37.92 -16.60
C LEU A 16 28.93 -37.08 -17.59
N ILE A 17 29.36 -36.98 -18.84
CA ILE A 17 28.64 -36.25 -19.89
C ILE A 17 27.64 -37.20 -20.52
N ASP A 18 26.36 -36.87 -20.40
CA ASP A 18 25.30 -37.55 -21.15
C ASP A 18 25.33 -37.09 -22.61
N LYS A 19 25.63 -38.01 -23.53
CA LYS A 19 25.71 -37.73 -24.99
C LYS A 19 24.33 -37.68 -25.64
N ASP A 20 23.32 -38.27 -25.01
CA ASP A 20 21.96 -38.35 -25.52
C ASP A 20 21.08 -37.23 -24.94
N ALA A 21 21.54 -36.56 -23.87
CA ALA A 21 20.87 -35.40 -23.30
C ALA A 21 20.87 -34.21 -24.27
N GLN A 22 19.68 -33.85 -24.76
CA GLN A 22 19.44 -32.60 -25.47
C GLN A 22 18.85 -31.55 -24.51
N TYR A 23 19.55 -30.43 -24.38
CA TYR A 23 19.09 -29.30 -23.59
C TYR A 23 18.44 -28.27 -24.51
N ASN A 24 17.17 -27.98 -24.28
CA ASN A 24 16.50 -26.88 -24.95
C ASN A 24 16.86 -25.56 -24.26
N PRO A 25 17.04 -24.46 -25.02
CA PRO A 25 17.19 -23.16 -24.41
C PRO A 25 15.92 -22.79 -23.62
N PRO A 26 16.05 -22.01 -22.54
CA PRO A 26 14.89 -21.51 -21.81
C PRO A 26 14.02 -20.68 -22.74
N ASN A 27 12.70 -20.93 -22.69
CA ASN A 27 11.71 -20.15 -23.41
C ASN A 27 10.78 -19.47 -22.38
N PRO A 28 10.79 -18.13 -22.28
CA PRO A 28 11.53 -17.18 -23.11
C PRO A 28 13.02 -17.07 -22.78
N SER A 29 13.80 -16.60 -23.74
CA SER A 29 15.23 -16.32 -23.55
C SER A 29 15.43 -14.98 -22.82
N PRO A 30 16.29 -14.90 -21.79
CA PRO A 30 16.62 -13.64 -21.13
C PRO A 30 17.39 -12.64 -22.02
N LEU A 31 17.89 -13.09 -23.18
CA LEU A 31 18.57 -12.23 -24.16
C LEU A 31 17.58 -11.39 -24.98
N GLU A 32 16.30 -11.75 -24.95
CA GLU A 32 15.24 -11.03 -25.63
C GLU A 32 14.69 -9.89 -24.75
N ASN A 33 14.10 -8.87 -25.38
CA ASN A 33 13.42 -7.81 -24.65
C ASN A 33 12.08 -8.33 -24.11
N LEU A 34 12.12 -8.84 -22.88
CA LEU A 34 10.94 -9.37 -22.19
C LEU A 34 9.87 -8.30 -21.94
N LEU A 35 10.24 -7.02 -21.82
CA LEU A 35 9.25 -5.95 -21.64
C LEU A 35 8.39 -5.78 -22.89
N LEU A 36 9.00 -5.87 -24.07
CA LEU A 36 8.30 -5.79 -25.34
C LEU A 36 7.49 -7.06 -25.61
N MET A 37 8.07 -8.24 -25.35
CA MET A 37 7.41 -9.53 -25.59
C MET A 37 6.14 -9.73 -24.75
N TYR A 38 6.09 -9.16 -23.54
CA TYR A 38 4.93 -9.22 -22.64
C TYR A 38 4.09 -7.93 -22.60
N ASP A 39 4.30 -7.01 -23.55
CA ASP A 39 3.56 -5.74 -23.66
C ASP A 39 3.59 -4.87 -22.37
N LEU A 40 4.69 -4.94 -21.61
CA LEU A 40 4.87 -4.24 -20.34
C LEU A 40 5.47 -2.83 -20.50
N GLU A 41 5.82 -2.42 -21.73
CA GLU A 41 6.46 -1.12 -22.00
C GLU A 41 5.63 0.07 -21.54
N LEU A 42 4.31 0.03 -21.74
CA LEU A 42 3.40 1.10 -21.32
C LEU A 42 3.37 1.25 -19.79
N ILE A 43 3.40 0.13 -19.07
CA ILE A 43 3.42 0.10 -17.61
C ILE A 43 4.78 0.59 -17.10
N ALA A 44 5.86 0.12 -17.73
CA ALA A 44 7.22 0.54 -17.40
C ALA A 44 7.40 2.05 -17.59
N ALA A 45 6.93 2.61 -18.70
CA ALA A 45 6.97 4.04 -18.98
C ALA A 45 6.12 4.85 -17.99
N SER A 46 4.99 4.33 -17.53
CA SER A 46 4.15 5.00 -16.52
C SER A 46 4.84 5.11 -15.14
N LEU A 47 5.68 4.13 -14.81
CA LEU A 47 6.28 3.97 -13.48
C LEU A 47 7.80 4.25 -13.45
N GLU A 48 8.38 4.72 -14.55
CA GLU A 48 9.81 4.97 -14.66
C GLU A 48 10.30 6.02 -13.65
N ARG A 49 11.48 5.81 -13.07
CA ARG A 49 12.07 6.74 -12.10
C ARG A 49 12.65 7.98 -12.76
N THR A 50 13.04 7.84 -14.01
CA THR A 50 13.65 8.86 -14.85
C THR A 50 13.02 8.76 -16.21
N LYS A 51 12.49 9.88 -16.68
CA LYS A 51 11.92 10.00 -18.01
C LYS A 51 13.01 9.84 -19.07
N PRO A 52 12.66 9.51 -20.33
CA PRO A 52 13.61 9.51 -21.44
C PRO A 52 14.31 10.88 -21.61
N ASP A 53 13.65 11.97 -21.22
CA ASP A 53 14.21 13.34 -21.20
C ASP A 53 15.24 13.59 -20.08
N GLY A 54 15.53 12.59 -19.24
CA GLY A 54 16.44 12.69 -18.09
C GLY A 54 15.85 13.38 -16.85
N THR A 55 14.61 13.88 -16.93
CA THR A 55 13.90 14.44 -15.79
C THR A 55 13.41 13.35 -14.83
N LYS A 56 13.16 13.69 -13.56
CA LYS A 56 12.63 12.74 -12.59
C LYS A 56 11.20 12.33 -12.98
N GLY A 57 10.93 11.03 -12.92
CA GLY A 57 9.61 10.45 -13.13
C GLY A 57 8.61 10.78 -12.02
N VAL A 58 7.46 10.11 -12.05
CA VAL A 58 6.35 10.40 -11.16
C VAL A 58 6.76 10.23 -9.69
N LYS A 59 6.52 11.26 -8.88
CA LYS A 59 6.80 11.21 -7.44
C LYS A 59 5.71 10.41 -6.72
N LEU A 60 5.96 9.12 -6.53
CA LEU A 60 5.06 8.24 -5.79
C LEU A 60 5.20 8.45 -4.28
N ARG A 61 4.06 8.41 -3.57
CA ARG A 61 4.06 8.30 -2.11
C ARG A 61 4.18 6.83 -1.73
N LYS A 62 4.84 6.55 -0.59
CA LYS A 62 4.92 5.20 -0.03
C LYS A 62 3.55 4.63 0.38
N SER A 63 2.58 5.51 0.63
CA SER A 63 1.22 5.15 0.99
C SER A 63 0.23 5.49 -0.11
N TYR A 64 -0.94 4.88 -0.07
CA TYR A 64 -2.05 5.12 -0.99
C TYR A 64 -2.73 6.49 -0.78
N LYS A 65 -2.08 7.44 -0.09
CA LYS A 65 -2.64 8.77 0.21
C LYS A 65 -3.13 9.51 -1.04
N ASN A 66 -2.50 9.29 -2.19
CA ASN A 66 -2.92 9.92 -3.44
C ASN A 66 -4.32 9.44 -3.91
N HIS A 67 -4.74 8.22 -3.55
CA HIS A 67 -6.04 7.65 -3.91
C HIS A 67 -7.19 8.07 -2.98
N ILE A 68 -6.87 8.70 -1.84
CA ILE A 68 -7.85 9.16 -0.84
C ILE A 68 -7.77 10.68 -0.66
N GLN A 69 -7.00 11.37 -1.50
CA GLN A 69 -6.77 12.80 -1.39
C GLN A 69 -7.94 13.62 -1.97
N ASP A 70 -8.65 13.04 -2.93
CA ASP A 70 -9.86 13.55 -3.54
C ASP A 70 -11.10 13.37 -2.65
N LEU A 71 -11.06 12.43 -1.70
CA LEU A 71 -12.10 12.24 -0.70
C LEU A 71 -12.20 13.46 0.24
N LYS A 72 -13.43 13.77 0.67
CA LYS A 72 -13.68 14.91 1.55
C LYS A 72 -13.20 14.63 2.97
N GLY A 73 -12.43 15.58 3.50
CA GLY A 73 -11.97 15.60 4.88
C GLY A 73 -10.67 14.84 5.13
N LYS A 74 -10.31 14.70 6.41
CA LYS A 74 -8.99 14.21 6.81
C LYS A 74 -9.02 12.70 7.10
N HIS A 75 -8.53 11.91 6.15
CA HIS A 75 -8.40 10.47 6.32
C HIS A 75 -7.01 10.09 6.88
N GLN A 76 -7.00 9.35 7.98
CA GLN A 76 -5.80 8.71 8.51
C GLN A 76 -5.64 7.32 7.88
N ILE A 77 -4.42 6.96 7.48
CA ILE A 77 -4.13 5.65 6.89
C ILE A 77 -3.88 4.67 8.04
N PRO A 78 -4.72 3.64 8.23
CA PRO A 78 -4.49 2.62 9.24
C PRO A 78 -3.18 1.86 8.98
N PRO A 79 -2.56 1.30 10.03
CA PRO A 79 -1.43 0.39 9.87
C PRO A 79 -1.86 -0.86 9.10
N ALA A 80 -0.88 -1.64 8.64
CA ALA A 80 -1.13 -2.88 7.90
C ALA A 80 -2.06 -3.81 8.71
N MET A 81 -3.26 -4.03 8.18
CA MET A 81 -4.21 -4.98 8.76
C MET A 81 -3.79 -6.41 8.39
N PRO A 82 -4.04 -7.39 9.27
CA PRO A 82 -3.91 -8.79 8.89
C PRO A 82 -4.84 -9.12 7.72
N LEU A 83 -4.45 -10.10 6.90
CA LEU A 83 -5.30 -10.60 5.82
C LEU A 83 -6.67 -11.00 6.40
N ASN A 84 -7.76 -10.66 5.71
CA ASN A 84 -9.09 -11.06 6.14
C ASN A 84 -9.14 -12.60 6.18
N GLY A 85 -9.37 -13.18 7.36
CA GLY A 85 -9.42 -14.64 7.56
C GLY A 85 -10.47 -15.31 6.66
N GLN A 86 -11.54 -14.60 6.31
CA GLN A 86 -12.58 -15.09 5.40
C GLN A 86 -12.04 -15.43 4.01
N LEU A 87 -10.98 -14.77 3.53
CA LEU A 87 -10.38 -15.08 2.23
C LEU A 87 -9.71 -16.47 2.23
N LEU A 88 -9.36 -16.99 3.40
CA LEU A 88 -8.74 -18.29 3.58
C LEU A 88 -9.78 -19.40 3.82
N ASP A 89 -11.06 -19.04 4.04
CA ASP A 89 -12.10 -20.00 4.34
C ASP A 89 -12.58 -20.70 3.05
N PRO A 90 -12.35 -22.02 2.89
CA PRO A 90 -12.78 -22.75 1.69
C PRO A 90 -14.31 -22.86 1.58
N ASP A 91 -15.02 -22.65 2.69
CA ASP A 91 -16.48 -22.68 2.76
C ASP A 91 -17.11 -21.34 2.36
N LEU A 92 -16.33 -20.27 2.14
CA LEU A 92 -16.85 -18.98 1.69
C LEU A 92 -17.62 -19.11 0.37
N ALA A 93 -17.16 -19.96 -0.54
CA ALA A 93 -17.81 -20.23 -1.82
C ALA A 93 -19.18 -20.93 -1.69
N LYS A 94 -19.46 -21.54 -0.54
CA LYS A 94 -20.75 -22.20 -0.25
C LYS A 94 -21.75 -21.25 0.39
N GLN A 95 -21.30 -20.10 0.90
CA GLN A 95 -22.21 -19.12 1.46
C GLN A 95 -23.00 -18.47 0.33
N PRO A 96 -24.34 -18.36 0.46
CA PRO A 96 -25.13 -17.68 -0.54
C PRO A 96 -24.69 -16.21 -0.58
N ASP A 97 -24.33 -15.72 -1.77
CA ASP A 97 -23.95 -14.32 -2.03
C ASP A 97 -25.16 -13.36 -1.95
N VAL A 98 -26.28 -13.84 -1.38
CA VAL A 98 -27.54 -13.13 -1.26
C VAL A 98 -27.65 -12.58 0.15
N ILE A 99 -27.44 -11.27 0.28
CA ILE A 99 -27.78 -10.54 1.49
C ILE A 99 -29.31 -10.62 1.66
N ALA A 100 -29.78 -11.33 2.69
CA ALA A 100 -31.20 -11.37 3.01
C ALA A 100 -31.71 -9.96 3.32
N GLU A 101 -32.91 -9.64 2.84
CA GLU A 101 -33.54 -8.35 3.11
C GLU A 101 -33.71 -8.16 4.62
N PHE A 102 -33.15 -7.08 5.15
CA PHE A 102 -33.19 -6.77 6.58
C PHE A 102 -34.52 -6.09 6.93
N ASN A 103 -35.15 -6.47 8.04
CA ASN A 103 -36.41 -5.86 8.46
C ASN A 103 -36.22 -4.37 8.82
N PRO A 104 -36.84 -3.44 8.08
CA PRO A 104 -36.65 -2.00 8.29
C PRO A 104 -37.26 -1.51 9.61
N GLU A 105 -38.33 -2.16 10.10
CA GLU A 105 -38.98 -1.78 11.36
C GLU A 105 -38.05 -2.04 12.54
N LEU A 106 -37.40 -3.21 12.58
CA LEU A 106 -36.40 -3.55 13.59
C LEU A 106 -35.21 -2.59 13.54
N LEU A 107 -34.75 -2.22 12.34
CA LEU A 107 -33.67 -1.25 12.18
C LEU A 107 -34.05 0.11 12.77
N SER A 108 -35.24 0.60 12.43
CA SER A 108 -35.74 1.91 12.88
C SER A 108 -36.03 1.94 14.38
N ALA A 109 -36.41 0.81 14.98
CA ALA A 109 -36.58 0.69 16.42
C ALA A 109 -35.22 0.69 17.14
N ALA A 110 -34.20 0.02 16.55
CA ALA A 110 -32.87 -0.09 17.14
C ALA A 110 -32.01 1.18 17.00
N LEU A 111 -32.13 1.94 15.89
CA LEU A 111 -31.35 3.15 15.62
C LEU A 111 -31.94 4.43 16.23
N LYS A 112 -32.60 4.33 17.38
CA LYS A 112 -33.10 5.50 18.14
C LYS A 112 -32.04 5.92 19.15
N PHE A 113 -31.30 6.98 18.82
CA PHE A 113 -30.29 7.54 19.70
C PHE A 113 -30.81 8.77 20.43
N ASP A 114 -30.46 8.87 21.71
CA ASP A 114 -30.65 10.11 22.47
C ASP A 114 -29.69 11.19 21.95
N LYS A 115 -30.07 12.46 22.17
CA LYS A 115 -29.21 13.59 21.82
C LYS A 115 -27.89 13.47 22.56
N THR A 116 -26.79 13.72 21.85
CA THR A 116 -25.46 13.70 22.46
C THR A 116 -25.38 14.76 23.57
N PRO A 117 -24.79 14.44 24.73
CA PRO A 117 -24.62 15.39 25.81
C PRO A 117 -23.67 16.53 25.38
N ILE A 118 -23.74 17.66 26.07
CA ILE A 118 -22.92 18.86 25.78
C ILE A 118 -21.42 18.54 25.75
N ASN A 119 -20.97 17.57 26.56
CA ASN A 119 -19.58 17.13 26.65
C ASN A 119 -19.17 16.16 25.52
N GLY A 120 -20.07 15.85 24.58
CA GLY A 120 -19.83 14.90 23.49
C GLY A 120 -19.87 13.43 23.93
N ILE A 121 -19.60 12.53 22.98
CA ILE A 121 -19.49 11.10 23.26
C ILE A 121 -18.07 10.84 23.78
N PRO A 122 -17.90 10.24 24.98
CA PRO A 122 -16.58 9.92 25.51
C PRO A 122 -15.76 9.07 24.54
N GLY A 123 -14.51 9.45 24.30
CA GLY A 123 -13.60 8.72 23.39
C GLY A 123 -13.83 8.95 21.90
N PHE A 124 -14.80 9.79 21.51
CA PHE A 124 -15.07 10.13 20.12
C PHE A 124 -14.59 11.55 19.80
N SER A 125 -13.80 11.71 18.74
CA SER A 125 -13.36 13.01 18.23
C SER A 125 -14.13 13.38 16.96
N PRO A 126 -14.78 14.56 16.90
CA PRO A 126 -15.45 15.01 15.68
C PRO A 126 -14.48 15.29 14.52
N ALA A 127 -13.17 15.39 14.79
CA ALA A 127 -12.16 15.51 13.74
C ALA A 127 -12.07 14.26 12.86
N ASP A 128 -12.47 13.09 13.38
CA ASP A 128 -12.46 11.83 12.64
C ASP A 128 -13.66 11.70 11.69
N LEU A 129 -14.68 12.55 11.84
CA LEU A 129 -15.83 12.60 10.93
C LEU A 129 -15.49 13.13 9.56
N ALA A 130 -14.28 13.70 9.37
CA ALA A 130 -13.84 14.23 8.09
C ALA A 130 -14.85 15.24 7.47
N LEU A 131 -15.68 15.87 8.32
CA LEU A 131 -16.58 16.94 7.91
C LEU A 131 -15.72 18.19 7.64
N SER A 132 -15.97 18.86 6.51
CA SER A 132 -15.26 20.08 6.15
C SER A 132 -15.26 21.07 7.31
N ASP A 133 -14.12 21.75 7.53
CA ASP A 133 -13.77 22.66 8.63
C ASP A 133 -14.76 23.80 8.97
N GLN A 134 -15.97 23.83 8.41
CA GLN A 134 -17.00 24.84 8.71
C GLN A 134 -17.44 24.86 10.18
N THR A 135 -17.19 23.81 10.97
CA THR A 135 -17.45 23.83 12.42
C THR A 135 -16.30 24.42 13.25
N SER A 136 -15.15 24.71 12.64
CA SER A 136 -14.00 25.34 13.31
C SER A 136 -14.24 26.81 13.68
N PHE A 137 -15.29 27.43 13.12
CA PHE A 137 -15.60 28.85 13.36
C PHE A 137 -16.40 29.10 14.65
N VAL A 138 -16.77 28.07 15.44
CA VAL A 138 -17.61 28.26 16.64
C VAL A 138 -16.97 27.73 17.94
N ARG A 139 -15.70 27.30 17.93
CA ARG A 139 -14.95 27.05 19.17
C ARG A 139 -13.78 28.02 19.25
N GLY A 140 -13.91 28.98 20.16
CA GLY A 140 -12.93 30.01 20.45
C GLY A 140 -11.53 29.43 20.60
N ASP A 141 -10.61 30.02 19.84
CA ASP A 141 -9.43 30.71 20.38
C ASP A 141 -8.89 30.16 21.70
N GLU A 142 -8.08 29.09 21.64
CA GLU A 142 -7.00 28.82 22.61
C GLU A 142 -6.08 27.68 22.12
N ASN A 143 -5.31 27.94 21.06
CA ASN A 143 -3.92 27.47 20.91
C ASN A 143 -3.34 27.95 19.57
N GLY A 144 -3.13 29.26 19.47
CA GLY A 144 -2.20 29.81 18.49
C GLY A 144 -0.77 29.47 18.94
N GLU A 145 -0.22 28.36 18.46
CA GLU A 145 1.20 28.03 18.64
C GLU A 145 2.03 29.12 17.94
N SER A 146 2.60 30.04 18.74
CA SER A 146 3.27 31.24 18.23
C SER A 146 4.51 30.90 17.40
N ASP A 147 4.71 31.64 16.31
CA ASP A 147 5.83 31.46 15.35
C ASP A 147 7.22 31.58 16.00
N GLU A 148 7.30 32.07 17.24
CA GLU A 148 8.52 32.16 18.02
C GLU A 148 9.05 30.79 18.46
N ALA A 149 8.17 29.81 18.73
CA ALA A 149 8.56 28.45 19.12
C ALA A 149 9.20 27.67 17.94
N LYS A 150 8.73 27.91 16.71
CA LYS A 150 9.28 27.29 15.49
C LYS A 150 10.71 27.78 15.20
N ARG A 151 11.01 29.06 15.48
CA ARG A 151 12.35 29.64 15.29
C ARG A 151 13.37 29.08 16.30
N LYS A 152 12.97 28.83 17.55
CA LYS A 152 13.86 28.27 18.58
C LYS A 152 14.25 26.80 18.30
N ARG A 153 13.34 25.98 17.75
CA ARG A 153 13.66 24.59 17.34
C ARG A 153 14.66 24.53 16.18
N LYS A 154 14.57 25.45 15.21
CA LYS A 154 15.49 25.47 14.06
C LYS A 154 16.92 25.92 14.42
N LYS A 155 17.08 26.76 15.45
CA LYS A 155 18.41 27.20 15.93
C LYS A 155 19.15 26.13 16.74
N LYS A 156 18.44 25.21 17.40
CA LYS A 156 19.06 24.16 18.23
C LYS A 156 19.65 23.00 17.41
N GLN A 157 19.19 22.78 16.18
CA GLN A 157 19.74 21.73 15.29
C GLN A 157 21.03 22.12 14.55
N ILE A 158 21.40 23.40 14.51
CA ILE A 158 22.60 23.87 13.80
C ILE A 158 23.86 23.84 14.69
N SER A 159 23.70 23.73 16.02
CA SER A 159 24.82 23.87 16.98
C SER A 159 25.30 22.57 17.62
N GLY A 160 24.83 21.39 17.16
CA GLY A 160 25.27 20.09 17.68
C GLY A 160 25.90 19.26 16.58
N GLY A 161 27.17 19.51 16.31
CA GLY A 161 27.94 18.71 15.35
C GLY A 161 28.18 17.30 15.86
N ASP A 162 28.20 16.35 14.93
CA ASP A 162 29.15 15.24 14.97
C ASP A 162 29.45 14.77 13.54
N PHE A 163 30.72 14.92 13.16
CA PHE A 163 31.32 14.41 11.94
C PHE A 163 31.52 12.89 12.03
N LYS A 164 31.23 12.16 10.95
CA LYS A 164 31.81 10.85 10.50
C LYS A 164 30.92 10.34 9.34
N ARG A 165 31.38 9.85 8.18
CA ARG A 165 32.68 9.56 7.55
C ARG A 165 32.45 9.44 6.02
N LEU A 166 33.52 9.65 5.26
CA LEU A 166 33.66 9.40 3.82
C LEU A 166 33.37 7.95 3.42
N HIS A 167 32.95 7.74 2.17
CA HIS A 167 33.33 6.56 1.39
C HIS A 167 33.85 7.00 0.02
N LEU A 168 34.97 6.37 -0.36
CA LEU A 168 35.61 6.36 -1.69
C LEU A 168 34.63 5.88 -2.77
#